data_AF-A0A0G2I7I6-F1
#
_entry.id   AF-A0A0G2I7I6-F1
#
_cell.length_a   1.000
_cell.length_b   1.000
_cell.length_c   1.000
_cell.angle_alpha   90.00
_cell.angle_beta   90.00
_cell.angle_gamma   90.00
#
_symmetry.space_group_name_H-M   'P 1'
#
loop_
_entity.id
_entity.type
_entity.pdbx_description
1 polymer ?
#
loop_
_entity_poly.entity_id
_entity_poly.type
_entity_poly.pdbx_seq_one_letter_code
_entity_poly.pdbx_strand_id
1 'polypeptide(L)'
;MCPDELAARAIWEAMGQVARTSQRVITQLGHFIRIEAIRTERHQTRHTPLQAYMDEESIAEHVRPWQQMLMFFARTQIEHGWTSPQYRFTPRQRKTWRVLWQVASTEEADQRHSISPDLMDEQMTEEEEEEEKEQGDTQPGEEDKFKLTKIQMACLDFCIELLNQRVQVEDYECALVDALAVLGRGEYGWRDAESYPPILSRIIKVARFMVVHKALRLDANASDMLARNQARQMVGDWAVVSPMEEADYTFTGSQDEGYESDSERMSTGPNPPSSPPTSSPRSDDPPAMISIGGSTSNSRKQRSFQEWLELFMEAFMVRGTHSPMQWMLDLRTYGLKVHYSNTTRGHVGWMGGDELLFEGELGEQKLPAIPWSKMRDDPTQGGTGWNFLKDSRTRWPVDGAQWLMQQMRTRTGMQRRFIQREHSDQPRLTIKAINAYLRWVVRFREKLSVAVHVTAGQPVRAPELLSV
;
A
#
# COMPACT_ATOMS: atom_id res chain seq x y z
N MET A 1 26.45 -19.84 -23.03
CA MET A 1 26.39 -19.14 -21.73
C MET A 1 27.26 -19.88 -20.72
N CYS A 2 27.96 -19.16 -19.84
CA CYS A 2 28.73 -19.76 -18.73
C CYS A 2 27.78 -20.58 -17.83
N PRO A 3 28.16 -21.77 -17.33
CA PRO A 3 27.31 -22.57 -16.43
C PRO A 3 26.78 -21.79 -15.21
N ASP A 4 27.62 -20.91 -14.65
CA ASP A 4 27.26 -20.09 -13.50
C ASP A 4 26.15 -19.07 -13.80
N GLU A 5 26.15 -18.49 -15.00
CA GLU A 5 25.14 -17.51 -15.42
C GLU A 5 23.79 -18.19 -15.65
N LEU A 6 23.79 -19.46 -16.05
CA LEU A 6 22.56 -20.26 -16.19
C LEU A 6 21.98 -20.61 -14.83
N ALA A 7 22.81 -21.04 -13.88
CA ALA A 7 22.36 -21.27 -12.50
C ALA A 7 21.80 -19.98 -11.88
N ALA A 8 22.46 -18.84 -12.08
CA ALA A 8 21.97 -17.54 -11.64
C ALA A 8 20.61 -17.18 -12.29
N ARG A 9 20.46 -17.40 -13.59
CA ARG A 9 19.18 -17.20 -14.29
C ARG A 9 18.06 -18.10 -13.75
N ALA A 10 18.35 -19.38 -13.50
CA ALA A 10 17.38 -20.30 -12.92
C ALA A 10 16.92 -19.83 -11.53
N ILE A 11 17.85 -19.36 -10.68
CA ILE A 11 17.52 -18.76 -9.37
C ILE A 11 16.67 -17.49 -9.51
N TRP A 12 16.99 -16.63 -10.48
CA TRP A 12 16.22 -15.42 -10.78
C TRP A 12 14.75 -15.74 -11.09
N GLU A 13 14.51 -16.70 -11.98
CA GLU A 13 13.16 -17.14 -12.36
C GLU A 13 12.45 -17.84 -11.21
N ALA A 14 13.16 -18.71 -10.48
CA ALA A 14 12.62 -19.40 -9.31
C ALA A 14 12.12 -18.41 -8.25
N MET A 15 12.87 -17.36 -7.95
CA MET A 15 12.44 -16.32 -7.00
C MET A 15 11.20 -15.56 -7.48
N GLY A 16 11.09 -15.30 -8.78
CA GLY A 16 9.89 -14.71 -9.38
C GLY A 16 8.66 -15.59 -9.17
N GLN A 17 8.78 -16.89 -9.42
CA GLN A 17 7.70 -17.85 -9.21
C GLN A 17 7.35 -18.03 -7.73
N VAL A 18 8.34 -18.10 -6.84
CA VAL A 18 8.11 -18.16 -5.38
C VAL A 18 7.27 -16.98 -4.92
N ALA A 19 7.58 -15.75 -5.37
CA ALA A 19 6.82 -14.58 -4.99
C ALA A 19 5.36 -14.61 -5.50
N ARG A 20 5.14 -15.03 -6.75
CA ARG A 20 3.80 -15.19 -7.33
C ARG A 20 2.98 -16.23 -6.57
N THR A 21 3.53 -17.43 -6.36
CA THR A 21 2.85 -18.50 -5.64
C THR A 21 2.59 -18.12 -4.18
N SER A 22 3.56 -17.50 -3.50
CA SER A 22 3.37 -16.99 -2.14
C SER A 22 2.27 -15.93 -2.05
N GLN A 23 2.13 -15.05 -3.04
CA GLN A 23 1.01 -14.11 -3.10
C GLN A 23 -0.33 -14.81 -3.30
N ARG A 24 -0.41 -15.79 -4.21
CA ARG A 24 -1.63 -16.59 -4.43
C ARG A 24 -2.05 -17.32 -3.15
N VAL A 25 -1.09 -17.82 -2.37
CA VAL A 25 -1.40 -18.40 -1.04
C VAL A 25 -2.07 -17.37 -0.14
N ILE A 26 -1.61 -16.11 -0.10
CA ILE A 26 -2.24 -15.06 0.70
C ILE A 26 -3.70 -14.81 0.30
N THR A 27 -4.03 -14.84 -1.00
CA THR A 27 -5.42 -14.60 -1.43
C THR A 27 -6.37 -15.71 -0.99
N GLN A 28 -5.86 -16.91 -0.70
CA GLN A 28 -6.63 -18.05 -0.19
C GLN A 28 -6.71 -18.11 1.34
N LEU A 29 -6.08 -17.21 2.08
CA LEU A 29 -6.03 -17.28 3.54
C LEU A 29 -7.05 -16.38 4.23
N GLY A 30 -7.54 -16.86 5.38
CA GLY A 30 -8.47 -16.16 6.25
C GLY A 30 -7.95 -14.80 6.72
N HIS A 31 -8.87 -13.90 7.10
CA HIS A 31 -8.57 -12.53 7.47
C HIS A 31 -7.57 -12.42 8.65
N PHE A 32 -7.76 -13.22 9.71
CA PHE A 32 -6.93 -13.18 10.91
C PHE A 32 -5.47 -13.57 10.66
N ILE A 33 -5.24 -14.60 9.83
CA ILE A 33 -3.89 -15.02 9.44
C ILE A 33 -3.14 -13.90 8.72
N ARG A 34 -3.86 -13.18 7.85
CA ARG A 34 -3.30 -12.05 7.11
C ARG A 34 -3.01 -10.85 8.01
N ILE A 35 -3.77 -10.65 9.08
CA ILE A 35 -3.47 -9.65 10.12
C ILE A 35 -2.20 -10.05 10.87
N GLU A 36 -2.09 -11.29 11.31
CA GLU A 36 -0.94 -11.79 12.06
C GLU A 36 0.35 -11.63 11.24
N ALA A 37 0.30 -11.92 9.93
CA ALA A 37 1.45 -11.80 9.02
C ALA A 37 2.01 -10.37 8.86
N ILE A 38 1.27 -9.32 9.23
CA ILE A 38 1.76 -7.92 9.17
C ILE A 38 2.24 -7.36 10.50
N ARG A 39 2.11 -8.13 11.58
CA ARG A 39 2.48 -7.71 12.93
C ARG A 39 3.95 -7.28 12.98
N THR A 40 4.22 -6.10 13.55
CA THR A 40 5.59 -5.58 13.71
C THR A 40 6.06 -5.52 15.15
N GLU A 41 5.16 -5.71 16.12
CA GLU A 41 5.42 -5.69 17.57
C GLU A 41 4.62 -6.81 18.25
N ARG A 42 5.13 -7.37 19.35
CA ARG A 42 4.57 -8.59 19.99
C ARG A 42 3.12 -8.44 20.47
N HIS A 43 2.72 -7.23 20.86
CA HIS A 43 1.38 -6.95 21.41
C HIS A 43 0.58 -5.98 20.55
N GLN A 44 0.86 -5.94 19.24
CA GLN A 44 0.17 -5.02 18.33
C GLN A 44 -1.17 -5.58 17.83
N THR A 45 -2.24 -4.83 18.02
CA THR A 45 -3.52 -5.06 17.35
C THR A 45 -3.55 -4.35 16.01
N ARG A 46 -3.65 -5.11 14.93
CA ARG A 46 -3.80 -4.61 13.55
C ARG A 46 -5.19 -4.96 13.05
N HIS A 47 -5.79 -4.05 12.29
CA HIS A 47 -7.11 -4.27 11.69
C HIS A 47 -7.04 -4.40 10.16
N THR A 48 -5.93 -4.02 9.55
CA THR A 48 -5.73 -4.14 8.10
C THR A 48 -4.98 -5.44 7.80
N PRO A 49 -5.53 -6.37 7.02
CA PRO A 49 -4.86 -7.62 6.67
C PRO A 49 -3.74 -7.40 5.65
N LEU A 50 -2.81 -8.34 5.55
CA LEU A 50 -1.87 -8.45 4.44
C LEU A 50 -2.63 -8.58 3.11
N GLN A 51 -2.49 -7.58 2.23
CA GLN A 51 -3.12 -7.57 0.91
C GLN A 51 -2.14 -8.05 -0.17
N ALA A 52 -2.62 -8.86 -1.11
CA ALA A 52 -1.91 -9.13 -2.36
C ALA A 52 -1.65 -7.83 -3.14
N TYR A 53 -0.70 -7.83 -4.07
CA TYR A 53 -0.70 -6.83 -5.14
C TYR A 53 -1.86 -7.12 -6.09
N MET A 54 -2.40 -6.09 -6.75
CA MET A 54 -3.68 -6.21 -7.46
C MET A 54 -3.63 -7.22 -8.62
N ASP A 55 -2.49 -7.33 -9.29
CA ASP A 55 -2.30 -8.13 -10.50
C ASP A 55 -0.94 -8.88 -10.53
N GLU A 56 -0.82 -9.86 -11.43
CA GLU A 56 0.38 -10.71 -11.57
C GLU A 56 1.57 -9.99 -12.23
N GLU A 57 1.34 -8.89 -12.93
CA GLU A 57 2.40 -8.07 -13.52
C GLU A 57 3.04 -7.17 -12.46
N SER A 58 2.23 -6.59 -11.58
CA SER A 58 2.65 -5.81 -10.42
C SER A 58 3.62 -6.60 -9.55
N ILE A 59 3.33 -7.87 -9.22
CA ILE A 59 4.23 -8.68 -8.39
C ILE A 59 5.60 -8.88 -9.06
N ALA A 60 5.68 -8.91 -10.39
CA ALA A 60 6.96 -9.04 -11.11
C ALA A 60 7.88 -7.82 -10.88
N GLU A 61 7.34 -6.61 -10.77
CA GLU A 61 8.14 -5.43 -10.40
C GLU A 61 8.51 -5.42 -8.91
N HIS A 62 7.61 -5.90 -8.05
CA HIS A 62 7.78 -5.87 -6.61
C HIS A 62 8.73 -6.95 -6.10
N VAL A 63 8.97 -8.03 -6.86
CA VAL A 63 9.96 -9.07 -6.55
C VAL A 63 11.38 -8.70 -6.99
N ARG A 64 11.55 -7.75 -7.92
CA ARG A 64 12.88 -7.36 -8.44
C ARG A 64 13.96 -7.14 -7.37
N PRO A 65 13.69 -6.44 -6.24
CA PRO A 65 14.70 -6.27 -5.20
C PRO A 65 15.21 -7.59 -4.61
N TRP A 66 14.31 -8.55 -4.37
CA TRP A 66 14.70 -9.89 -3.90
C TRP A 66 15.55 -10.62 -4.94
N GLN A 67 15.17 -10.55 -6.22
CA GLN A 67 15.95 -11.16 -7.29
C GLN A 67 17.35 -10.54 -7.39
N GLN A 68 17.46 -9.20 -7.30
CA GLN A 68 18.75 -8.50 -7.28
C GLN A 68 19.63 -8.93 -6.10
N MET A 69 19.06 -9.11 -4.92
CA MET A 69 19.79 -9.60 -3.74
C MET A 69 20.30 -11.03 -3.92
N LEU A 70 19.50 -11.91 -4.53
CA LEU A 70 19.96 -13.27 -4.85
C LEU A 70 21.07 -13.27 -5.91
N MET A 71 21.01 -12.36 -6.89
CA MET A 71 22.10 -12.21 -7.88
C MET A 71 23.37 -11.65 -7.26
N PHE A 72 23.24 -10.77 -6.28
CA PHE A 72 24.38 -10.30 -5.50
C PHE A 72 25.10 -11.48 -4.83
N PHE A 73 24.36 -12.40 -4.18
CA PHE A 73 24.95 -13.62 -3.62
C PHE A 73 25.50 -14.57 -4.68
N ALA A 74 24.77 -14.78 -5.79
CA ALA A 74 25.26 -15.60 -6.91
C ALA A 74 26.63 -15.12 -7.41
N ARG A 75 26.83 -13.80 -7.52
CA ARG A 75 28.08 -13.22 -8.01
C ARG A 75 29.20 -13.19 -6.99
N THR A 76 28.90 -13.04 -5.71
CA THR A 76 29.90 -12.92 -4.63
C THR A 76 30.33 -14.27 -4.06
N GLN A 77 29.56 -15.33 -4.28
CA GLN A 77 29.87 -16.69 -3.81
C GLN A 77 30.70 -17.52 -4.79
N ILE A 78 30.91 -17.01 -6.00
CA ILE A 78 31.80 -17.61 -7.01
C ILE A 78 33.17 -16.93 -6.90
N GLU A 79 34.23 -17.63 -7.30
CA GLU A 79 35.55 -17.03 -7.40
C GLU A 79 35.55 -15.88 -8.43
N HIS A 80 36.08 -14.73 -8.02
CA HIS A 80 36.12 -13.53 -8.86
C HIS A 80 37.36 -12.70 -8.53
N GLY A 81 37.75 -11.83 -9.46
CA GLY A 81 38.98 -11.03 -9.36
C GLY A 81 38.83 -9.69 -8.65
N TRP A 82 37.66 -9.36 -8.09
CA TRP A 82 37.39 -8.05 -7.48
C TRP A 82 37.21 -8.18 -5.96
N THR A 83 37.22 -7.05 -5.25
CA THR A 83 37.10 -7.06 -3.78
C THR A 83 35.66 -7.34 -3.36
N SER A 84 35.41 -8.55 -2.86
CA SER A 84 34.08 -8.94 -2.34
C SER A 84 33.76 -8.26 -1.01
N PRO A 85 32.49 -7.96 -0.71
CA PRO A 85 32.07 -7.56 0.63
C PRO A 85 32.33 -8.65 1.68
N GLN A 86 32.47 -8.25 2.95
CA GLN A 86 32.90 -9.14 4.03
C GLN A 86 31.75 -9.90 4.73
N TYR A 87 30.53 -9.84 4.19
CA TYR A 87 29.38 -10.48 4.80
C TYR A 87 29.60 -11.99 4.99
N ARG A 88 28.90 -12.59 5.96
CA ARG A 88 29.02 -14.02 6.25
C ARG A 88 27.66 -14.72 6.26
N PHE A 89 27.60 -15.86 5.57
CA PHE A 89 26.50 -16.79 5.76
C PHE A 89 26.62 -17.56 7.07
N THR A 90 25.50 -17.66 7.79
CA THR A 90 25.36 -18.61 8.88
C THR A 90 25.50 -20.05 8.35
N PRO A 91 25.78 -21.05 9.21
CA PRO A 91 25.83 -22.45 8.77
C PRO A 91 24.55 -22.92 8.07
N ARG A 92 23.37 -22.42 8.50
CA ARG A 92 22.08 -22.75 7.90
C ARG A 92 21.91 -22.11 6.53
N GLN A 93 22.21 -20.81 6.41
CA GLN A 93 22.19 -20.08 5.13
C GLN A 93 23.16 -20.70 4.11
N ARG A 94 24.37 -21.06 4.54
CA ARG A 94 25.36 -21.71 3.66
C ARG A 94 24.88 -23.08 3.18
N LYS A 95 24.19 -23.84 4.05
CA LYS A 95 23.61 -25.14 3.67
C LYS A 95 22.50 -24.96 2.64
N THR A 96 21.54 -24.08 2.87
CA THR A 96 20.42 -23.84 1.95
C THR A 96 20.88 -23.20 0.64
N TRP A 97 21.87 -22.31 0.68
CA TRP A 97 22.52 -21.76 -0.52
C TRP A 97 23.13 -22.86 -1.39
N ARG A 98 23.90 -23.78 -0.79
CA ARG A 98 24.51 -24.90 -1.54
C ARG A 98 23.45 -25.78 -2.21
N VAL A 99 22.35 -26.08 -1.50
CA VAL A 99 21.23 -26.85 -2.08
C VAL A 99 20.59 -26.10 -3.24
N LEU A 100 20.30 -24.80 -3.06
CA LEU A 100 19.73 -23.97 -4.12
C LEU A 100 20.65 -23.93 -5.36
N TRP A 101 21.94 -23.68 -5.15
CA TRP A 101 22.93 -23.62 -6.22
C TRP A 101 23.06 -24.95 -6.97
N GLN A 102 23.09 -26.08 -6.25
CA GLN A 102 23.17 -27.40 -6.83
C GLN A 102 21.93 -27.71 -7.70
N VAL A 103 20.72 -27.47 -7.17
CA VAL A 103 19.48 -27.73 -7.91
C VAL A 103 19.38 -26.85 -9.16
N ALA A 104 19.76 -25.57 -9.03
CA ALA A 104 19.80 -24.64 -10.15
C ALA A 104 20.79 -25.06 -11.26
N SER A 105 21.90 -25.67 -10.87
CA SER A 105 22.90 -26.18 -11.82
C SER A 105 22.44 -27.46 -12.53
N THR A 106 21.57 -28.26 -11.90
CA THR A 106 21.09 -29.55 -12.46
C THR A 106 19.86 -29.41 -13.35
N GLU A 107 18.89 -28.55 -13.03
CA GLU A 107 17.63 -28.42 -13.80
C GLU A 107 17.87 -27.98 -15.27
N GLU A 108 18.94 -27.24 -15.53
CA GLU A 108 19.33 -26.82 -16.89
C GLU A 108 20.14 -27.88 -17.64
N ALA A 109 20.81 -28.80 -16.95
CA ALA A 109 21.50 -29.93 -17.59
C ALA A 109 20.48 -30.90 -18.22
N ASP A 110 19.35 -31.12 -17.54
CA ASP A 110 18.23 -31.94 -18.03
C ASP A 110 17.54 -31.28 -19.24
N GLN A 111 17.38 -29.95 -19.25
CA GLN A 111 16.81 -29.22 -20.40
C GLN A 111 17.70 -29.28 -21.66
N ARG A 112 19.01 -29.47 -21.51
CA ARG A 112 19.93 -29.66 -22.65
C ARG A 112 19.88 -31.07 -23.25
N HIS A 113 19.53 -32.09 -22.47
CA HIS A 113 19.50 -33.48 -22.97
C HIS A 113 18.22 -33.79 -23.79
N SER A 114 17.19 -32.95 -23.70
CA SER A 114 15.95 -33.09 -24.47
C SER A 114 16.02 -32.50 -25.88
N ILE A 115 17.14 -31.91 -26.29
CA ILE A 115 17.32 -31.29 -27.61
C ILE A 115 18.56 -31.89 -28.28
N SER A 116 18.46 -33.15 -28.73
CA SER A 116 19.43 -33.72 -29.68
C SER A 116 18.73 -33.98 -31.02
N PRO A 117 19.21 -33.42 -32.14
CA PRO A 117 18.70 -33.74 -33.46
C PRO A 117 19.59 -34.83 -34.08
N ASP A 118 19.07 -36.04 -34.25
CA ASP A 118 19.66 -36.98 -35.22
C ASP A 118 18.58 -37.48 -36.18
N LEU A 119 18.87 -37.25 -37.46
CA LEU A 119 18.04 -37.46 -38.62
C LEU A 119 18.41 -38.79 -39.30
N MET A 120 17.35 -39.49 -39.74
CA MET A 120 17.26 -40.49 -40.82
C MET A 120 17.83 -41.90 -40.60
N ASP A 121 16.95 -42.90 -40.61
CA ASP A 121 16.91 -43.83 -41.75
C ASP A 121 15.52 -44.48 -41.91
N GLU A 122 15.10 -44.62 -43.17
CA GLU A 122 13.81 -45.15 -43.62
C GLU A 122 13.77 -46.68 -43.54
N GLN A 123 12.67 -47.27 -43.02
CA GLN A 123 11.92 -48.37 -43.69
C GLN A 123 10.71 -48.83 -42.88
N MET A 124 9.59 -48.98 -43.59
CA MET A 124 8.27 -49.38 -43.13
C MET A 124 8.23 -50.77 -42.50
N THR A 125 7.50 -50.90 -41.40
CA THR A 125 6.53 -52.00 -41.18
C THR A 125 5.39 -51.47 -40.32
N GLU A 126 4.20 -51.52 -40.91
CA GLU A 126 2.91 -51.19 -40.32
C GLU A 126 2.58 -52.18 -39.20
N GLU A 127 2.22 -51.70 -38.00
CA GLU A 127 1.29 -52.33 -37.07
C GLU A 127 1.00 -51.38 -35.88
N GLU A 128 -0.17 -50.74 -35.96
CA GLU A 128 -1.09 -50.26 -34.92
C GLU A 128 -0.52 -49.79 -33.57
N GLU A 129 -0.51 -48.46 -33.36
CA GLU A 129 -1.03 -47.82 -32.15
C GLU A 129 -1.45 -46.39 -32.53
N GLU A 130 -2.76 -46.16 -32.67
CA GLU A 130 -3.34 -44.81 -32.80
C GLU A 130 -3.18 -44.08 -31.46
N GLU A 131 -2.04 -43.43 -31.25
CA GLU A 131 -1.96 -42.35 -30.27
C GLU A 131 -2.69 -41.13 -30.85
N GLU A 132 -3.95 -40.97 -30.45
CA GLU A 132 -4.70 -39.73 -30.60
C GLU A 132 -3.84 -38.57 -30.08
N LYS A 133 -3.34 -37.75 -31.01
CA LYS A 133 -2.92 -36.38 -30.72
C LYS A 133 -4.16 -35.56 -30.39
N GLU A 134 -4.72 -35.78 -29.20
CA GLU A 134 -5.46 -34.73 -28.54
C GLU A 134 -4.45 -33.66 -28.11
N GLN A 135 -4.25 -32.69 -29.00
CA GLN A 135 -3.99 -31.31 -28.57
C GLN A 135 -5.23 -30.82 -27.82
N GLY A 136 -5.45 -31.38 -26.64
CA GLY A 136 -6.30 -30.83 -25.61
C GLY A 136 -5.49 -29.74 -24.91
N ASP A 137 -5.94 -28.51 -25.08
CA ASP A 137 -5.57 -27.34 -24.28
C ASP A 137 -5.89 -27.62 -22.79
N THR A 138 -5.07 -28.48 -22.18
CA THR A 138 -5.24 -28.92 -20.81
C THR A 138 -4.60 -27.86 -19.94
N GLN A 139 -5.43 -26.91 -19.50
CA GLN A 139 -5.08 -26.02 -18.40
C GLN A 139 -4.42 -26.86 -17.28
N PRO A 140 -3.28 -26.42 -16.70
CA PRO A 140 -2.66 -27.16 -15.61
C PRO A 140 -3.72 -27.39 -14.52
N GLY A 141 -3.93 -28.65 -14.16
CA GLY A 141 -4.95 -29.05 -13.19
C GLY A 141 -4.89 -28.19 -11.93
N GLU A 142 -6.04 -27.82 -11.39
CA GLU A 142 -6.14 -26.79 -10.34
C GLU A 142 -5.33 -27.10 -9.07
N GLU A 143 -4.98 -28.37 -8.82
CA GLU A 143 -4.09 -28.81 -7.75
C GLU A 143 -2.63 -28.34 -7.91
N ASP A 144 -2.22 -27.89 -9.10
CA ASP A 144 -0.85 -27.50 -9.41
C ASP A 144 -0.58 -26.01 -9.14
N LYS A 145 -1.62 -25.20 -8.90
CA LYS A 145 -1.53 -23.73 -8.75
C LYS A 145 -0.67 -23.27 -7.55
N PHE A 146 -0.52 -24.12 -6.53
CA PHE A 146 0.21 -23.81 -5.29
C PHE A 146 1.47 -24.68 -5.08
N LYS A 147 1.75 -25.63 -5.98
CA LYS A 147 2.93 -26.48 -5.88
C LYS A 147 4.17 -25.68 -6.28
N LEU A 148 5.28 -25.96 -5.57
CA LEU A 148 6.58 -25.38 -5.89
C LEU A 148 7.48 -26.48 -6.46
N THR A 149 8.22 -26.16 -7.51
CA THR A 149 9.28 -27.03 -8.04
C THR A 149 10.44 -27.17 -7.05
N LYS A 150 11.38 -28.09 -7.33
CA LYS A 150 12.55 -28.32 -6.45
C LYS A 150 13.38 -27.05 -6.27
N ILE A 151 13.69 -26.33 -7.35
CA ILE A 151 14.43 -25.06 -7.26
C ILE A 151 13.65 -23.99 -6.48
N GLN A 152 12.33 -23.91 -6.67
CA GLN A 152 11.50 -22.90 -6.01
C GLN A 152 11.41 -23.18 -4.49
N MET A 153 11.32 -24.45 -4.08
CA MET A 153 11.39 -24.84 -2.67
C MET A 153 12.74 -24.47 -2.05
N ALA A 154 13.85 -24.79 -2.74
CA ALA A 154 15.19 -24.42 -2.27
C ALA A 154 15.38 -22.90 -2.19
N CYS A 155 14.79 -22.15 -3.12
CA CYS A 155 14.82 -20.70 -3.15
C CYS A 155 14.05 -20.11 -1.95
N LEU A 156 12.83 -20.60 -1.70
CA LEU A 156 12.04 -20.21 -0.53
C LEU A 156 12.80 -20.49 0.78
N ASP A 157 13.40 -21.68 0.90
CA ASP A 157 14.15 -22.08 2.10
C ASP A 157 15.37 -21.18 2.33
N PHE A 158 16.11 -20.84 1.28
CA PHE A 158 17.21 -19.90 1.39
C PHE A 158 16.74 -18.50 1.81
N CYS A 159 15.68 -17.97 1.21
CA CYS A 159 15.11 -16.68 1.58
C CYS A 159 14.64 -16.63 3.05
N ILE A 160 14.06 -17.72 3.56
CA ILE A 160 13.66 -17.83 4.97
C ILE A 160 14.88 -17.87 5.89
N GLU A 161 15.95 -18.58 5.52
CA GLU A 161 17.19 -18.59 6.31
C GLU A 161 17.94 -17.24 6.27
N LEU A 162 17.79 -16.45 5.21
CA LEU A 162 18.29 -15.06 5.18
C LEU A 162 17.58 -14.17 6.20
N LEU A 163 16.26 -14.34 6.37
CA LEU A 163 15.48 -13.63 7.39
C LEU A 163 15.80 -14.13 8.80
N ASN A 164 16.07 -15.44 8.95
CA ASN A 164 16.38 -16.10 10.20
C ASN A 164 17.83 -15.87 10.67
N GLN A 165 18.17 -14.62 10.98
CA GLN A 165 19.45 -14.23 11.55
C GLN A 165 19.28 -13.16 12.64
N ARG A 166 20.25 -13.11 13.55
CA ARG A 166 20.46 -11.99 14.48
C ARG A 166 21.61 -11.14 13.96
N VAL A 167 21.36 -9.85 13.78
CA VAL A 167 22.37 -8.83 13.53
C VAL A 167 23.14 -8.62 14.83
N GLN A 168 24.47 -8.78 14.78
CA GLN A 168 25.35 -8.69 15.95
C GLN A 168 26.00 -7.29 16.02
N VAL A 169 27.27 -7.19 16.40
CA VAL A 169 27.96 -5.91 16.65
C VAL A 169 28.19 -5.12 15.35
N GLU A 170 28.46 -5.82 14.25
CA GLU A 170 28.64 -5.20 12.94
C GLU A 170 27.45 -5.54 12.03
N ASP A 171 26.65 -4.52 11.70
CA ASP A 171 25.42 -4.70 10.91
C ASP A 171 25.68 -5.39 9.56
N TYR A 172 26.82 -5.08 8.93
CA TYR A 172 27.20 -5.56 7.60
C TYR A 172 27.85 -6.96 7.59
N GLU A 173 28.06 -7.60 8.74
CA GLU A 173 28.33 -9.05 8.76
C GLU A 173 27.08 -9.85 8.37
N CYS A 174 25.89 -9.28 8.55
CA CYS A 174 24.65 -9.90 8.12
C CYS A 174 24.50 -9.83 6.60
N ALA A 175 24.53 -11.00 5.95
CA ALA A 175 24.38 -11.14 4.49
C ALA A 175 23.18 -10.37 3.93
N LEU A 176 22.04 -10.43 4.63
CA LEU A 176 20.82 -9.76 4.19
C LEU A 176 20.95 -8.24 4.25
N VAL A 177 21.55 -7.69 5.32
CA VAL A 177 21.79 -6.25 5.49
C VAL A 177 22.80 -5.74 4.47
N ASP A 178 23.86 -6.51 4.20
CA ASP A 178 24.86 -6.16 3.19
C ASP A 178 24.26 -6.10 1.78
N ALA A 179 23.45 -7.09 1.40
CA ALA A 179 22.72 -7.07 0.14
C ALA A 179 21.74 -5.89 0.03
N LEU A 180 21.08 -5.51 1.14
CA LEU A 180 20.23 -4.32 1.20
C LEU A 180 21.04 -3.05 0.99
N ALA A 181 22.23 -2.94 1.58
CA ALA A 181 23.12 -1.79 1.43
C ALA A 181 23.51 -1.59 -0.04
N VAL A 182 23.79 -2.67 -0.77
CA VAL A 182 24.06 -2.64 -2.22
C VAL A 182 22.86 -2.07 -3.00
N LEU A 183 21.63 -2.46 -2.64
CA LEU A 183 20.42 -1.88 -3.25
C LEU A 183 20.25 -0.39 -2.95
N GLY A 184 20.92 0.13 -1.91
CA GLY A 184 20.99 1.55 -1.57
C GLY A 184 21.77 2.39 -2.58
N ARG A 185 22.54 1.76 -3.48
CA ARG A 185 23.21 2.43 -4.60
C ARG A 185 22.30 2.43 -5.83
N GLY A 186 21.89 3.61 -6.29
CA GLY A 186 21.22 3.81 -7.58
C GLY A 186 22.24 3.91 -8.71
N GLU A 187 21.80 4.26 -9.92
CA GLU A 187 22.70 4.47 -11.08
C GLU A 187 23.65 5.65 -10.83
N TYR A 188 23.10 6.81 -10.46
CA TYR A 188 23.85 8.08 -10.37
C TYR A 188 24.39 8.43 -8.98
N GLY A 189 24.04 7.66 -7.94
CA GLY A 189 24.51 7.92 -6.59
C GLY A 189 23.87 7.01 -5.55
N TRP A 190 24.03 7.38 -4.29
CA TRP A 190 23.24 6.82 -3.19
C TRP A 190 21.78 7.21 -3.37
N ARG A 191 20.87 6.27 -3.08
CA ARG A 191 19.44 6.53 -3.06
C ARG A 191 19.09 7.41 -1.86
N ASP A 192 18.08 8.24 -2.07
CA ASP A 192 17.56 9.18 -1.08
C ASP A 192 16.35 8.62 -0.31
N ALA A 193 15.81 9.46 0.58
CA ALA A 193 14.64 9.15 1.40
C ALA A 193 13.33 8.96 0.59
N GLU A 194 13.32 9.33 -0.69
CA GLU A 194 12.17 9.12 -1.60
C GLU A 194 12.26 7.78 -2.30
N SER A 195 13.44 7.42 -2.78
CA SER A 195 13.64 6.28 -3.67
C SER A 195 13.94 4.96 -2.95
N TYR A 196 14.55 4.99 -1.76
CA TYR A 196 14.93 3.76 -1.05
C TYR A 196 13.81 3.14 -0.20
N PRO A 197 13.01 3.88 0.59
CA PRO A 197 11.93 3.29 1.38
C PRO A 197 10.88 2.49 0.58
N PRO A 198 10.53 2.85 -0.67
CA PRO A 198 9.70 1.99 -1.52
C PRO A 198 10.32 0.61 -1.79
N ILE A 199 11.65 0.54 -1.99
CA ILE A 199 12.37 -0.73 -2.17
C ILE A 199 12.28 -1.58 -0.90
N LEU A 200 12.53 -0.98 0.28
CA LEU A 200 12.37 -1.67 1.56
C LEU A 200 10.92 -2.18 1.75
N SER A 201 9.93 -1.37 1.38
CA SER A 201 8.50 -1.75 1.46
C SER A 201 8.19 -2.99 0.61
N ARG A 202 8.74 -3.04 -0.61
CA ARG A 202 8.61 -4.20 -1.51
C ARG A 202 9.23 -5.45 -0.90
N ILE A 203 10.45 -5.34 -0.39
CA ILE A 203 11.18 -6.46 0.24
C ILE A 203 10.42 -7.00 1.44
N ILE A 204 9.99 -6.11 2.36
CA ILE A 204 9.24 -6.47 3.56
C ILE A 204 7.92 -7.17 3.20
N LYS A 205 7.18 -6.65 2.22
CA LYS A 205 5.89 -7.23 1.83
C LYS A 205 6.06 -8.62 1.19
N VAL A 206 7.03 -8.80 0.30
CA VAL A 206 7.34 -10.11 -0.29
C VAL A 206 7.88 -11.09 0.77
N ALA A 207 8.68 -10.62 1.73
CA ALA A 207 9.13 -11.43 2.86
C ALA A 207 7.96 -12.01 3.65
N ARG A 208 6.93 -11.19 3.92
CA ARG A 208 5.71 -11.63 4.61
C ARG A 208 4.95 -12.70 3.81
N PHE A 209 4.85 -12.54 2.49
CA PHE A 209 4.27 -13.58 1.64
C PHE A 209 5.04 -14.91 1.75
N MET A 210 6.37 -14.85 1.70
CA MET A 210 7.23 -16.04 1.83
C MET A 210 7.12 -16.70 3.21
N VAL A 211 7.08 -15.92 4.29
CA VAL A 211 6.97 -16.43 5.67
C VAL A 211 5.66 -17.19 5.87
N VAL A 212 4.55 -16.61 5.42
CA VAL A 212 3.24 -17.27 5.49
C VAL A 212 3.23 -18.54 4.64
N HIS A 213 3.75 -18.48 3.42
CA HIS A 213 3.84 -19.66 2.54
C HIS A 213 4.71 -20.76 3.16
N LYS A 214 5.86 -20.41 3.76
CA LYS A 214 6.72 -21.38 4.43
C LYS A 214 6.04 -22.00 5.64
N ALA A 215 5.35 -21.22 6.46
CA ALA A 215 4.63 -21.72 7.62
C ALA A 215 3.54 -22.70 7.20
N LEU A 216 2.78 -22.37 6.15
CA LEU A 216 1.73 -23.23 5.63
C LEU A 216 2.29 -24.58 5.17
N ARG A 217 3.41 -24.56 4.45
CA ARG A 217 4.08 -25.77 3.96
C ARG A 217 4.67 -26.67 5.05
N LEU A 218 4.86 -26.17 6.27
CA LEU A 218 5.32 -26.97 7.40
C LEU A 218 4.17 -27.67 8.14
N ASP A 219 2.92 -27.34 7.82
CA ASP A 219 1.75 -28.07 8.28
C ASP A 219 1.52 -29.32 7.42
N ALA A 220 1.23 -30.45 8.05
CA ALA A 220 0.92 -31.70 7.37
C ALA A 220 -0.37 -31.62 6.53
N ASN A 221 -1.29 -30.72 6.89
CA ASN A 221 -2.61 -30.56 6.25
C ASN A 221 -2.66 -29.34 5.30
N ALA A 222 -1.51 -28.83 4.86
CA ALA A 222 -1.41 -27.61 4.06
C ALA A 222 -2.30 -27.62 2.80
N SER A 223 -2.27 -28.72 2.05
CA SER A 223 -3.04 -28.87 0.81
C SER A 223 -4.55 -28.86 1.07
N ASP A 224 -5.00 -29.58 2.11
CA ASP A 224 -6.41 -29.64 2.51
C ASP A 224 -6.91 -28.26 2.95
N MET A 225 -6.10 -27.50 3.66
CA MET A 225 -6.45 -26.13 4.09
C MET A 225 -6.66 -25.20 2.89
N LEU A 226 -5.80 -25.26 1.88
CA LEU A 226 -5.94 -24.47 0.66
C LEU A 226 -7.19 -24.89 -0.14
N ALA A 227 -7.39 -26.18 -0.32
CA ALA A 227 -8.56 -26.72 -1.03
C ALA A 227 -9.89 -26.30 -0.35
N ARG A 228 -9.96 -26.41 0.99
CA ARG A 228 -11.14 -25.97 1.77
C ARG A 228 -11.40 -24.47 1.66
N ASN A 229 -10.36 -23.65 1.72
CA ASN A 229 -10.52 -22.20 1.61
C ASN A 229 -10.93 -21.76 0.21
N GLN A 230 -10.41 -22.44 -0.82
CA GLN A 230 -10.81 -22.21 -2.21
C GLN A 230 -12.28 -22.58 -2.44
N ALA A 231 -12.72 -23.74 -1.92
CA ALA A 231 -14.13 -24.13 -1.97
C ALA A 231 -15.05 -23.11 -1.28
N ARG A 232 -14.61 -22.54 -0.13
CA ARG A 232 -15.34 -21.46 0.57
C ARG A 232 -15.39 -20.14 -0.21
N GLN A 233 -14.42 -19.85 -1.09
CA GLN A 233 -14.49 -18.68 -1.96
C GLN A 233 -15.44 -18.87 -3.15
N MET A 234 -15.63 -20.12 -3.60
CA MET A 234 -16.53 -20.49 -4.70
C MET A 234 -18.00 -20.58 -4.26
N VAL A 235 -18.26 -20.97 -3.00
CA VAL A 235 -19.60 -20.97 -2.42
C VAL A 235 -19.97 -19.55 -2.01
N GLY A 236 -20.57 -18.81 -2.93
CA GLY A 236 -21.05 -17.43 -2.73
C GLY A 236 -22.28 -17.30 -1.83
N ASP A 237 -22.37 -18.08 -0.75
CA ASP A 237 -23.54 -18.08 0.12
C ASP A 237 -23.16 -17.73 1.57
N TRP A 238 -23.92 -16.80 2.15
CA TRP A 238 -23.69 -16.19 3.45
C TRP A 238 -23.98 -17.16 4.61
N ALA A 239 -23.28 -18.29 4.66
CA ALA A 239 -23.30 -19.18 5.82
C ALA A 239 -22.52 -18.53 6.98
N VAL A 240 -23.09 -17.48 7.56
CA VAL A 240 -22.60 -16.84 8.77
C VAL A 240 -22.93 -17.77 9.93
N VAL A 241 -21.92 -18.44 10.47
CA VAL A 241 -22.07 -19.21 11.72
C VAL A 241 -22.33 -18.21 12.85
N SER A 242 -23.47 -18.33 13.52
CA SER A 242 -23.75 -17.55 14.72
C SER A 242 -22.73 -17.87 15.79
N PRO A 243 -22.01 -16.89 16.35
CA PRO A 243 -21.00 -17.14 17.38
C PRO A 243 -21.60 -17.52 18.74
N MET A 244 -22.93 -17.53 18.87
CA MET A 244 -23.66 -17.76 20.12
C MET A 244 -24.58 -18.97 19.95
N GLU A 245 -24.17 -20.11 20.51
CA GLU A 245 -24.91 -21.39 20.56
C GLU A 245 -25.19 -21.80 22.03
N GLU A 246 -25.48 -20.84 22.91
CA GLU A 246 -25.86 -21.12 24.29
C GLU A 246 -27.32 -21.59 24.34
N ALA A 247 -27.59 -22.78 24.89
CA ALA A 247 -28.92 -23.38 24.92
C ALA A 247 -29.96 -22.51 25.66
N ASP A 248 -29.50 -21.67 26.59
CA ASP A 248 -30.35 -20.77 27.38
C ASP A 248 -30.54 -19.40 26.70
N TYR A 249 -29.80 -19.12 25.61
CA TYR A 249 -30.01 -17.94 24.80
C TYR A 249 -31.16 -18.15 23.83
N THR A 250 -32.36 -17.80 24.28
CA THR A 250 -33.52 -17.68 23.41
C THR A 250 -33.55 -16.28 22.81
N PHE A 251 -33.50 -16.19 21.48
CA PHE A 251 -33.72 -14.92 20.76
C PHE A 251 -35.17 -14.48 20.99
N THR A 252 -35.40 -13.60 21.97
CA THR A 252 -36.70 -13.00 22.25
C THR A 252 -36.94 -11.81 21.30
N GLY A 253 -36.96 -12.07 20.00
CA GLY A 253 -37.40 -11.08 19.02
C GLY A 253 -38.91 -10.95 19.09
N SER A 254 -39.43 -9.94 19.80
CA SER A 254 -40.78 -9.45 19.54
C SER A 254 -40.81 -8.93 18.10
N GLN A 255 -41.72 -9.44 17.28
CA GLN A 255 -42.10 -8.74 16.06
C GLN A 255 -42.61 -7.34 16.47
N ASP A 256 -42.10 -6.31 15.77
CA ASP A 256 -42.41 -4.87 15.84
C ASP A 256 -41.77 -4.05 17.00
N GLU A 257 -41.08 -2.91 16.81
CA GLU A 257 -40.97 -1.89 15.73
C GLU A 257 -39.57 -1.17 15.77
N GLY A 258 -39.10 -0.36 14.80
CA GLY A 258 -39.80 0.31 13.72
C GLY A 258 -38.92 1.09 12.72
N TYR A 259 -39.42 1.13 11.49
CA TYR A 259 -39.44 2.28 10.58
C TYR A 259 -40.58 2.03 9.58
N GLU A 260 -41.84 2.13 10.03
CA GLU A 260 -42.99 2.27 9.12
C GLU A 260 -43.88 3.44 9.55
N SER A 261 -44.40 4.11 8.53
CA SER A 261 -45.02 5.43 8.56
C SER A 261 -46.50 5.35 8.96
N ASP A 262 -46.89 6.20 9.90
CA ASP A 262 -48.22 6.79 10.16
C ASP A 262 -49.49 6.02 9.73
N SER A 263 -50.31 5.61 10.71
CA SER A 263 -51.77 5.92 10.71
C SER A 263 -52.47 5.69 12.06
N GLU A 264 -52.93 6.79 12.64
CA GLU A 264 -54.16 7.02 13.45
C GLU A 264 -54.51 6.18 14.73
N ARG A 265 -54.58 6.93 15.86
CA ARG A 265 -55.62 6.96 16.95
C ARG A 265 -56.12 5.62 17.55
N MET A 266 -56.33 5.42 18.86
CA MET A 266 -56.72 6.28 19.98
C MET A 266 -56.60 5.48 21.31
N SER A 267 -56.37 6.19 22.42
CA SER A 267 -56.73 5.98 23.85
C SER A 267 -57.26 4.60 24.31
N THR A 268 -56.88 4.05 25.47
CA THR A 268 -57.09 4.59 26.83
C THR A 268 -56.22 3.86 27.88
N GLY A 269 -55.64 4.60 28.85
CA GLY A 269 -55.00 4.05 30.06
C GLY A 269 -56.02 3.58 31.13
N PRO A 270 -55.72 3.65 32.45
CA PRO A 270 -54.42 3.87 33.08
C PRO A 270 -54.15 3.04 34.38
N ASN A 271 -52.91 3.13 34.87
CA ASN A 271 -52.52 3.31 36.28
C ASN A 271 -52.18 2.13 37.23
N PRO A 272 -51.33 2.37 38.27
CA PRO A 272 -50.13 1.56 38.57
C PRO A 272 -50.04 1.15 40.09
N PRO A 273 -48.93 1.33 40.84
CA PRO A 273 -47.86 0.36 41.10
C PRO A 273 -47.65 0.02 42.61
N SER A 274 -46.85 -0.99 42.94
CA SER A 274 -46.23 -1.10 44.28
C SER A 274 -44.99 -2.01 44.31
N SER A 275 -44.00 -1.58 45.08
CA SER A 275 -42.59 -2.03 45.14
C SER A 275 -42.35 -3.27 46.07
N PRO A 276 -41.09 -3.61 46.46
CA PRO A 276 -40.47 -4.95 46.41
C PRO A 276 -40.57 -5.75 47.72
N PRO A 277 -39.95 -6.96 47.82
CA PRO A 277 -38.87 -7.06 48.80
C PRO A 277 -37.72 -8.05 48.48
N THR A 278 -36.69 -7.88 49.31
CA THR A 278 -35.42 -8.59 49.56
C THR A 278 -35.51 -10.08 49.94
N SER A 279 -34.46 -10.86 49.64
CA SER A 279 -33.88 -11.86 50.58
C SER A 279 -32.58 -12.53 50.08
N SER A 280 -31.73 -12.92 51.04
CA SER A 280 -30.57 -13.85 50.99
C SER A 280 -30.57 -14.60 52.35
N PRO A 281 -29.67 -15.57 52.69
CA PRO A 281 -28.83 -16.54 51.95
C PRO A 281 -28.92 -18.01 52.53
N ARG A 282 -28.24 -19.00 51.93
CA ARG A 282 -27.66 -20.28 52.52
C ARG A 282 -27.25 -21.24 51.37
N SER A 283 -25.96 -21.52 51.13
CA SER A 283 -25.05 -22.55 51.72
C SER A 283 -25.47 -24.01 51.48
N ASP A 284 -24.79 -24.71 50.55
CA ASP A 284 -23.88 -25.84 50.80
C ASP A 284 -23.60 -26.70 49.53
N ASP A 285 -22.38 -27.27 49.49
CA ASP A 285 -21.84 -28.38 48.67
C ASP A 285 -20.90 -28.11 47.44
N PRO A 286 -19.91 -29.01 47.18
CA PRO A 286 -18.46 -28.71 47.22
C PRO A 286 -17.73 -28.66 45.85
N PRO A 287 -16.43 -28.28 45.79
CA PRO A 287 -15.72 -28.13 44.51
C PRO A 287 -15.28 -29.48 43.93
N ALA A 288 -15.66 -29.75 42.68
CA ALA A 288 -15.16 -30.87 41.91
C ALA A 288 -13.65 -30.71 41.60
N MET A 289 -12.90 -31.75 41.92
CA MET A 289 -11.46 -31.92 41.69
C MET A 289 -11.05 -31.63 40.24
N ILE A 290 -10.07 -30.74 40.09
CA ILE A 290 -9.23 -30.67 38.89
C ILE A 290 -8.26 -31.85 38.96
N SER A 291 -8.54 -32.91 38.19
CA SER A 291 -7.57 -33.99 37.97
C SER A 291 -6.39 -33.49 37.15
N ILE A 292 -5.29 -33.20 37.84
CA ILE A 292 -3.95 -33.09 37.25
C ILE A 292 -3.52 -34.51 36.87
N GLY A 293 -3.94 -34.96 35.69
CA GLY A 293 -3.46 -36.16 35.03
C GLY A 293 -2.27 -35.82 34.15
N GLY A 294 -1.06 -35.88 34.73
CA GLY A 294 0.19 -35.85 33.98
C GLY A 294 0.33 -37.11 33.15
N SER A 295 -0.02 -37.03 31.86
CA SER A 295 0.36 -38.02 30.86
C SER A 295 1.51 -37.45 30.04
N THR A 296 2.73 -37.75 30.48
CA THR A 296 3.96 -37.61 29.68
C THR A 296 3.92 -38.63 28.53
N SER A 297 3.27 -38.27 27.43
CA SER A 297 3.54 -38.88 26.13
C SER A 297 4.35 -37.90 25.30
N ASN A 298 5.64 -38.20 25.12
CA ASN A 298 6.56 -37.47 24.26
C ASN A 298 6.29 -37.75 22.76
N SER A 299 5.02 -37.62 22.35
CA SER A 299 4.67 -37.34 20.97
C SER A 299 4.89 -35.84 20.81
N ARG A 300 5.96 -35.41 20.13
CA ARG A 300 6.07 -34.01 19.70
C ARG A 300 4.89 -33.75 18.77
N LYS A 301 3.80 -33.21 19.32
CA LYS A 301 2.66 -32.71 18.56
C LYS A 301 3.24 -31.83 17.45
N GLN A 302 3.02 -32.21 16.20
CA GLN A 302 3.46 -31.39 15.08
C GLN A 302 2.78 -30.03 15.19
N ARG A 303 3.55 -28.96 15.00
CA ARG A 303 3.02 -27.59 15.04
C ARG A 303 2.05 -27.41 13.87
N SER A 304 0.90 -26.85 14.18
CA SER A 304 -0.03 -26.31 13.20
C SER A 304 0.57 -25.15 12.42
N PHE A 305 -0.04 -24.81 11.29
CA PHE A 305 0.28 -23.65 10.48
C PHE A 305 0.35 -22.35 11.32
N GLN A 306 -0.62 -22.13 12.22
CA GLN A 306 -0.66 -20.92 13.04
C GLN A 306 0.52 -20.88 14.03
N GLU A 307 0.84 -21.99 14.69
CA GLU A 307 1.99 -22.07 15.60
C GLU A 307 3.32 -21.85 14.86
N TRP A 308 3.44 -22.32 13.62
CA TRP A 308 4.60 -22.03 12.78
C TRP A 308 4.69 -20.55 12.39
N LEU A 309 3.56 -19.95 12.02
CA LEU A 309 3.52 -18.53 11.67
C LEU A 309 3.89 -17.67 12.87
N GLU A 310 3.27 -17.90 14.03
CA GLU A 310 3.58 -17.19 15.28
C GLU A 310 5.07 -17.31 15.63
N LEU A 311 5.65 -18.52 15.54
CA LEU A 311 7.07 -18.74 15.76
C LEU A 311 7.94 -17.91 14.80
N PHE A 312 7.64 -17.90 13.50
CA PHE A 312 8.40 -17.10 12.53
C PHE A 312 8.28 -15.60 12.79
N MET A 313 7.06 -15.15 13.15
CA MET A 313 6.82 -13.76 13.46
C MET A 313 7.66 -13.31 14.66
N GLU A 314 7.65 -14.07 15.74
CA GLU A 314 8.43 -13.80 16.96
C GLU A 314 9.93 -14.01 16.79
N ALA A 315 10.32 -14.98 15.98
CA ALA A 315 11.72 -15.28 15.76
C ALA A 315 12.40 -14.14 14.99
N PHE A 316 11.83 -13.68 13.88
CA PHE A 316 12.57 -12.76 13.00
C PHE A 316 11.76 -11.70 12.25
N MET A 317 10.42 -11.64 12.36
CA MET A 317 9.65 -10.61 11.65
C MET A 317 9.28 -9.39 12.51
N VAL A 318 9.23 -9.56 13.82
CA VAL A 318 8.84 -8.55 14.81
C VAL A 318 10.05 -7.78 15.33
N ARG A 319 9.88 -6.52 15.71
CA ARG A 319 10.91 -5.69 16.37
C ARG A 319 11.32 -6.22 17.74
N GLY A 320 12.48 -5.80 18.22
CA GLY A 320 13.07 -6.26 19.50
C GLY A 320 13.74 -7.63 19.38
N THR A 321 13.96 -8.09 18.15
CA THR A 321 14.58 -9.38 17.86
C THR A 321 16.00 -9.21 17.33
N HIS A 322 16.48 -7.99 17.06
CA HIS A 322 17.76 -7.76 16.37
C HIS A 322 17.85 -8.54 15.05
N SER A 323 16.74 -8.72 14.34
CA SER A 323 16.74 -9.37 13.03
C SER A 323 16.98 -8.37 11.89
N PRO A 324 17.33 -8.84 10.69
CA PRO A 324 17.36 -7.99 9.49
C PRO A 324 16.01 -7.35 9.18
N MET A 325 14.89 -7.99 9.57
CA MET A 325 13.56 -7.39 9.43
C MET A 325 13.42 -6.15 10.31
N GLN A 326 13.92 -6.19 11.55
CA GLN A 326 13.95 -5.01 12.40
C GLN A 326 14.76 -3.89 11.75
N TRP A 327 15.97 -4.20 11.25
CA TRP A 327 16.81 -3.23 10.54
C TRP A 327 16.06 -2.57 9.37
N MET A 328 15.42 -3.38 8.51
CA MET A 328 14.62 -2.87 7.37
C MET A 328 13.44 -2.01 7.83
N LEU A 329 12.72 -2.42 8.88
CA LEU A 329 11.57 -1.71 9.42
C LEU A 329 11.97 -0.37 10.05
N ASP A 330 13.11 -0.31 10.70
CA ASP A 330 13.63 0.90 11.36
C ASP A 330 14.16 1.87 10.30
N LEU A 331 14.95 1.40 9.34
CA LEU A 331 15.45 2.22 8.24
C LEU A 331 14.32 2.76 7.35
N ARG A 332 13.30 1.95 7.07
CA ARG A 332 12.10 2.39 6.36
C ARG A 332 11.35 3.48 7.12
N THR A 333 11.15 3.29 8.43
CA THR A 333 10.48 4.28 9.29
C THR A 333 11.26 5.59 9.31
N TYR A 334 12.58 5.51 9.45
CA TYR A 334 13.47 6.66 9.40
C TYR A 334 13.37 7.40 8.07
N GLY A 335 13.49 6.70 6.93
CA GLY A 335 13.37 7.29 5.60
C GLY A 335 12.01 7.95 5.35
N LEU A 336 10.91 7.31 5.77
CA LEU A 336 9.59 7.92 5.69
C LEU A 336 9.46 9.16 6.57
N LYS A 337 10.05 9.15 7.79
CA LYS A 337 10.06 10.32 8.65
C LYS A 337 10.78 11.48 7.97
N VAL A 338 11.95 11.24 7.37
CA VAL A 338 12.70 12.24 6.59
C VAL A 338 11.87 12.77 5.42
N HIS A 339 11.22 11.88 4.67
CA HIS A 339 10.36 12.25 3.55
C HIS A 339 9.19 13.15 3.96
N TYR A 340 8.50 12.83 5.06
CA TYR A 340 7.35 13.62 5.52
C TYR A 340 7.74 14.87 6.33
N SER A 341 8.94 14.93 6.89
CA SER A 341 9.40 16.07 7.69
C SER A 341 10.16 17.12 6.91
N ASN A 342 10.64 16.79 5.70
CA ASN A 342 11.47 17.69 4.89
C ASN A 342 10.70 18.22 3.69
N THR A 343 11.08 19.41 3.22
CA THR A 343 10.52 20.01 2.01
C THR A 343 11.07 19.32 0.76
N THR A 344 10.19 18.63 0.03
CA THR A 344 10.49 18.00 -1.28
C THR A 344 10.08 18.91 -2.44
N ARG A 345 10.74 18.78 -3.60
CA ARG A 345 10.31 19.43 -4.84
C ARG A 345 8.97 18.85 -5.32
N GLY A 346 7.88 19.58 -5.11
CA GLY A 346 6.57 19.28 -5.70
C GLY A 346 6.39 19.94 -7.06
N HIS A 347 5.45 19.42 -7.86
CA HIS A 347 4.94 20.08 -9.06
C HIS A 347 3.44 20.35 -8.87
N VAL A 348 2.98 21.53 -9.30
CA VAL A 348 1.55 21.85 -9.34
C VAL A 348 1.09 21.75 -10.80
N GLY A 349 0.24 20.77 -11.08
CA GLY A 349 -0.48 20.66 -12.34
C GLY A 349 -1.90 21.22 -12.17
N TRP A 350 -2.34 22.07 -13.09
CA TRP A 350 -3.72 22.54 -13.13
C TRP A 350 -4.57 21.55 -13.94
N MET A 351 -5.63 21.01 -13.35
CA MET A 351 -6.58 20.12 -14.03
C MET A 351 -7.72 20.94 -14.62
N GLY A 352 -7.85 20.93 -15.95
CA GLY A 352 -8.85 21.70 -16.71
C GLY A 352 -8.26 22.95 -17.37
N GLY A 353 -8.91 23.44 -18.43
CA GLY A 353 -8.50 24.62 -19.23
C GLY A 353 -8.57 25.96 -18.49
N ASP A 354 -8.38 25.95 -17.17
CA ASP A 354 -8.23 27.15 -16.36
C ASP A 354 -6.80 27.71 -16.57
N GLU A 355 -6.62 28.43 -17.68
CA GLU A 355 -5.37 29.12 -17.99
C GLU A 355 -5.23 30.39 -17.12
N LEU A 356 -4.14 30.48 -16.36
CA LEU A 356 -3.65 31.75 -15.82
C LEU A 356 -2.91 32.49 -16.94
N LEU A 357 -3.66 33.18 -17.79
CA LEU A 357 -3.09 33.96 -18.89
C LEU A 357 -2.38 35.19 -18.34
N PHE A 358 -1.06 35.23 -18.49
CA PHE A 358 -0.25 36.42 -18.25
C PHE A 358 -0.07 37.18 -19.57
N GLU A 359 -0.81 38.28 -19.72
CA GLU A 359 -0.70 39.45 -20.63
C GLU A 359 -0.34 39.27 -22.14
N GLY A 360 0.24 38.18 -22.60
CA GLY A 360 0.71 38.03 -23.99
C GLY A 360 -0.39 37.84 -25.03
N GLU A 361 -1.58 37.38 -24.66
CA GLU A 361 -2.58 36.89 -25.64
C GLU A 361 -3.94 37.62 -25.62
N LEU A 362 -4.09 38.68 -24.82
CA LEU A 362 -5.29 39.54 -24.84
C LEU A 362 -4.97 40.85 -25.56
N GLY A 363 -5.13 40.84 -26.88
CA GLY A 363 -4.79 41.94 -27.80
C GLY A 363 -5.15 43.36 -27.35
N GLU A 364 -4.33 44.32 -27.79
CA GLU A 364 -4.47 45.79 -27.70
C GLU A 364 -5.02 46.38 -26.37
N GLN A 365 -4.87 45.70 -25.23
CA GLN A 365 -5.39 46.18 -23.94
C GLN A 365 -4.27 46.59 -23.00
N LYS A 366 -4.12 47.90 -22.77
CA LYS A 366 -3.14 48.46 -21.84
C LYS A 366 -3.74 48.52 -20.42
N LEU A 367 -3.52 47.47 -19.63
CA LEU A 367 -3.81 47.51 -18.19
C LEU A 367 -2.95 48.61 -17.52
N PRO A 368 -3.44 49.28 -16.46
CA PRO A 368 -2.64 50.25 -15.75
C PRO A 368 -1.43 49.56 -15.12
N ALA A 369 -0.23 50.06 -15.40
CA ALA A 369 0.99 49.52 -14.84
C ALA A 369 0.98 49.63 -13.30
N ILE A 370 1.26 48.53 -12.61
CA ILE A 370 1.37 48.52 -11.16
C ILE A 370 2.83 48.86 -10.79
N PRO A 371 3.08 49.94 -10.02
CA PRO A 371 4.44 50.34 -9.64
C PRO A 371 4.96 49.47 -8.49
N TRP A 372 5.16 48.17 -8.73
CA TRP A 372 5.48 47.14 -7.71
C TRP A 372 6.60 47.55 -6.75
N SER A 373 7.70 48.11 -7.26
CA SER A 373 8.86 48.53 -6.44
C SER A 373 8.63 49.78 -5.58
N LYS A 374 7.65 50.60 -5.96
CA LYS A 374 7.30 51.87 -5.28
C LYS A 374 6.02 51.75 -4.47
N MET A 375 5.34 50.59 -4.53
CA MET A 375 4.17 50.32 -3.72
C MET A 375 4.54 50.40 -2.24
N ARG A 376 3.72 51.14 -1.49
CA ARG A 376 3.80 51.29 -0.04
C ARG A 376 2.44 50.97 0.54
N ASP A 377 2.48 50.34 1.72
CA ASP A 377 1.32 50.11 2.57
C ASP A 377 1.68 50.55 3.99
N ASP A 378 0.66 50.95 4.75
CA ASP A 378 0.78 51.28 6.16
C ASP A 378 0.00 50.23 6.97
N PRO A 379 0.67 49.17 7.45
CA PRO A 379 0.02 48.08 8.18
C PRO A 379 -0.47 48.50 9.58
N THR A 380 -0.19 49.73 10.02
CA THR A 380 -0.70 50.25 11.31
C THR A 380 -2.12 50.82 11.20
N GLN A 381 -2.61 51.07 9.97
CA GLN A 381 -3.94 51.59 9.70
C GLN A 381 -4.98 50.47 9.68
N GLY A 382 -5.61 50.22 10.82
CA GLY A 382 -6.68 49.21 10.97
C GLY A 382 -8.10 49.71 10.70
N GLY A 383 -8.26 50.94 10.18
CA GLY A 383 -9.58 51.53 9.94
C GLY A 383 -10.37 50.79 8.87
N THR A 384 -11.67 50.59 9.09
CA THR A 384 -12.56 49.94 8.12
C THR A 384 -12.48 50.64 6.76
N GLY A 385 -12.16 49.87 5.72
CA GLY A 385 -12.01 50.37 4.35
C GLY A 385 -10.63 50.96 4.03
N TRP A 386 -9.63 50.85 4.90
CA TRP A 386 -8.24 51.11 4.53
C TRP A 386 -7.70 50.05 3.54
N ASN A 387 -6.91 50.47 2.57
CA ASN A 387 -6.15 49.60 1.67
C ASN A 387 -4.96 50.36 1.08
N PHE A 388 -4.01 49.64 0.47
CA PHE A 388 -2.78 50.21 -0.11
C PHE A 388 -3.02 51.25 -1.23
N LEU A 389 -4.21 51.29 -1.85
CA LEU A 389 -4.52 52.32 -2.85
C LEU A 389 -4.71 53.71 -2.21
N LYS A 390 -4.99 53.76 -0.90
CA LYS A 390 -5.19 55.00 -0.15
C LYS A 390 -3.89 55.58 0.44
N ASP A 391 -2.77 54.87 0.33
CA ASP A 391 -1.47 55.34 0.81
C ASP A 391 -0.94 56.47 -0.10
N SER A 392 -0.83 57.68 0.46
CA SER A 392 -0.40 58.89 -0.26
C SER A 392 1.04 58.83 -0.77
N ARG A 393 1.86 57.90 -0.27
CA ARG A 393 3.25 57.70 -0.70
C ARG A 393 3.31 56.97 -2.05
N THR A 394 2.26 56.23 -2.41
CA THR A 394 2.20 55.51 -3.69
C THR A 394 1.51 56.37 -4.75
N ARG A 395 2.24 56.73 -5.82
CA ARG A 395 1.65 57.42 -6.98
C ARG A 395 1.11 56.42 -7.99
N TRP A 396 -0.21 56.32 -8.08
CA TRP A 396 -0.90 55.45 -9.04
C TRP A 396 -1.07 56.14 -10.41
N PRO A 397 -0.96 55.39 -11.53
CA PRO A 397 -1.18 55.97 -12.87
C PRO A 397 -2.65 56.23 -13.18
N VAL A 398 -3.57 55.65 -12.40
CA VAL A 398 -5.02 55.79 -12.54
C VAL A 398 -5.67 55.86 -11.15
N ASP A 399 -6.88 56.39 -11.09
CA ASP A 399 -7.73 56.26 -9.90
C ASP A 399 -8.24 54.81 -9.79
N GLY A 400 -7.55 54.00 -8.99
CA GLY A 400 -7.87 52.59 -8.80
C GLY A 400 -9.28 52.34 -8.25
N ALA A 401 -9.86 53.28 -7.50
CA ALA A 401 -11.20 53.14 -6.94
C ALA A 401 -12.30 53.30 -8.01
N GLN A 402 -12.04 54.09 -9.05
CA GLN A 402 -13.02 54.37 -10.12
C GLN A 402 -12.70 53.70 -11.45
N TRP A 403 -11.49 53.16 -11.62
CA TRP A 403 -11.00 52.68 -12.91
C TRP A 403 -11.92 51.64 -13.56
N LEU A 404 -12.33 50.60 -12.82
CA LEU A 404 -13.23 49.56 -13.34
C LEU A 404 -14.59 50.13 -13.76
N MET A 405 -15.16 51.04 -12.95
CA MET A 405 -16.41 51.72 -13.26
C MET A 405 -16.29 52.60 -14.50
N GLN A 406 -15.15 53.25 -14.69
CA GLN A 406 -14.86 54.04 -15.89
C GLN A 406 -14.78 53.14 -17.13
N GLN A 407 -14.08 52.00 -17.06
CA GLN A 407 -14.01 51.04 -18.18
C GLN A 407 -15.38 50.47 -18.55
N MET A 408 -16.22 50.17 -17.57
CA MET A 408 -17.61 49.74 -17.80
C MET A 408 -18.44 50.80 -18.51
N ARG A 409 -18.16 52.08 -18.28
CA ARG A 409 -18.86 53.21 -18.89
C ARG A 409 -18.28 53.65 -20.23
N THR A 410 -17.02 53.39 -20.54
CA THR A 410 -16.39 53.84 -21.80
C THR A 410 -16.38 52.77 -22.88
N ARG A 411 -16.31 51.48 -22.50
CA ARG A 411 -16.17 50.38 -23.47
C ARG A 411 -17.53 49.83 -23.87
N THR A 412 -17.87 49.93 -25.17
CA THR A 412 -19.16 49.48 -25.73
C THR A 412 -19.48 48.01 -25.46
N GLY A 413 -18.47 47.13 -25.42
CA GLY A 413 -18.63 45.72 -25.06
C GLY A 413 -18.95 45.50 -23.57
N MET A 414 -18.33 46.26 -22.66
CA MET A 414 -18.61 46.17 -21.23
C MET A 414 -19.94 46.85 -20.87
N GLN A 415 -20.25 47.98 -21.51
CA GLN A 415 -21.55 48.64 -21.39
C GLN A 415 -22.69 47.66 -21.73
N ARG A 416 -22.62 46.98 -22.89
CA ARG A 416 -23.64 45.99 -23.29
C ARG A 416 -23.84 44.86 -22.30
N ARG A 417 -22.77 44.47 -21.58
CA ARG A 417 -22.77 43.33 -20.67
C ARG A 417 -23.20 43.70 -19.25
N PHE A 418 -22.90 44.91 -18.80
CA PHE A 418 -23.08 45.32 -17.41
C PHE A 418 -24.07 46.47 -17.20
N ILE A 419 -24.50 47.15 -18.27
CA ILE A 419 -25.44 48.28 -18.19
C ILE A 419 -26.68 47.96 -19.02
N GLN A 420 -27.83 47.94 -18.36
CA GLN A 420 -29.15 47.90 -18.99
C GLN A 420 -29.65 49.34 -19.18
N ARG A 421 -30.01 49.68 -20.42
CA ARG A 421 -30.72 50.92 -20.75
C ARG A 421 -32.16 50.56 -21.09
N GLU A 422 -33.05 50.63 -20.10
CA GLU A 422 -34.50 50.63 -20.36
C GLU A 422 -34.97 52.05 -20.67
N HIS A 423 -36.24 52.22 -21.09
CA HIS A 423 -36.90 53.47 -21.52
C HIS A 423 -36.97 54.60 -20.46
N SER A 424 -36.10 54.60 -19.44
CA SER A 424 -35.96 55.67 -18.44
C SER A 424 -34.57 56.29 -18.49
N ASP A 425 -34.49 57.57 -18.12
CA ASP A 425 -33.35 58.48 -18.31
C ASP A 425 -32.10 58.13 -17.48
N GLN A 426 -32.08 56.98 -16.78
CA GLN A 426 -30.95 56.54 -15.94
C GLN A 426 -30.49 55.11 -16.26
N PRO A 427 -29.21 54.91 -16.66
CA PRO A 427 -28.66 53.58 -16.91
C PRO A 427 -28.58 52.77 -15.60
N ARG A 428 -29.11 51.54 -15.61
CA ARG A 428 -29.07 50.62 -14.47
C ARG A 428 -28.01 49.54 -14.65
N LEU A 429 -27.32 49.20 -13.56
CA LEU A 429 -26.33 48.12 -13.56
C LEU A 429 -27.02 46.75 -13.53
N THR A 430 -26.52 45.82 -14.35
CA THR A 430 -27.03 44.44 -14.39
C THR A 430 -26.50 43.64 -13.21
N ILE A 431 -27.30 43.50 -12.15
CA ILE A 431 -26.95 42.77 -10.92
C ILE A 431 -26.47 41.34 -11.22
N LYS A 432 -27.11 40.63 -12.17
CA LYS A 432 -26.71 39.27 -12.57
C LYS A 432 -25.27 39.22 -13.11
N ALA A 433 -24.88 40.19 -13.92
CA ALA A 433 -23.53 40.25 -14.50
C ALA A 433 -22.48 40.61 -13.43
N ILE A 434 -22.83 41.49 -12.49
CA ILE A 434 -21.98 41.83 -11.33
C ILE A 434 -21.78 40.59 -10.45
N ASN A 435 -22.84 39.88 -10.09
CA ASN A 435 -22.74 38.66 -9.27
C ASN A 435 -21.96 37.54 -9.97
N ALA A 436 -22.05 37.43 -11.30
CA ALA A 436 -21.21 36.49 -12.06
C ALA A 436 -19.72 36.88 -12.00
N TYR A 437 -19.41 38.16 -12.16
CA TYR A 437 -18.04 38.67 -12.03
C TYR A 437 -17.48 38.47 -10.61
N LEU A 438 -18.24 38.81 -9.57
CA LEU A 438 -17.80 38.64 -8.18
C LEU A 438 -17.55 37.16 -7.84
N ARG A 439 -18.40 36.24 -8.31
CA ARG A 439 -18.14 34.78 -8.17
C ARG A 439 -16.85 34.36 -8.86
N TRP A 440 -16.56 34.92 -10.04
CA TRP A 440 -15.30 34.65 -10.73
C TRP A 440 -14.09 35.19 -9.95
N VAL A 441 -14.18 36.41 -9.37
CA VAL A 441 -13.13 36.98 -8.52
C VAL A 441 -12.86 36.12 -7.29
N VAL A 442 -13.91 35.62 -6.62
CA VAL A 442 -13.78 34.70 -5.48
C VAL A 442 -13.01 33.44 -5.90
N ARG A 443 -13.44 32.78 -6.99
CA ARG A 443 -12.77 31.57 -7.50
C ARG A 443 -11.32 31.82 -7.92
N PHE A 444 -11.04 33.00 -8.49
CA PHE A 444 -9.68 33.40 -8.83
C PHE A 444 -8.82 33.59 -7.57
N ARG A 445 -9.34 34.25 -6.53
CA ARG A 445 -8.64 34.46 -5.26
C ARG A 445 -8.38 33.16 -4.51
N GLU A 446 -9.32 32.22 -4.52
CA GLU A 446 -9.11 30.87 -3.97
C GLU A 446 -7.88 30.20 -4.60
N LYS A 447 -7.82 30.21 -5.93
CA LYS A 447 -6.68 29.65 -6.68
C LYS A 447 -5.38 30.40 -6.42
N LEU A 448 -5.42 31.74 -6.39
CA LEU A 448 -4.26 32.57 -6.11
C LEU A 448 -3.74 32.33 -4.68
N SER A 449 -4.63 32.16 -3.70
CA SER A 449 -4.28 31.87 -2.31
C SER A 449 -3.55 30.53 -2.19
N VAL A 450 -4.00 29.51 -2.92
CA VAL A 450 -3.29 28.21 -2.99
C VAL A 450 -1.92 28.40 -3.63
N ALA A 451 -1.84 29.14 -4.75
CA ALA A 451 -0.56 29.39 -5.43
C ALA A 451 0.44 30.14 -4.53
N VAL A 452 0.00 31.16 -3.79
CA VAL A 452 0.84 31.91 -2.82
C VAL A 452 1.30 31.01 -1.68
N HIS A 453 0.39 30.20 -1.10
CA HIS A 453 0.74 29.26 -0.04
C HIS A 453 1.83 28.27 -0.48
N VAL A 454 1.68 27.72 -1.68
CA VAL A 454 2.63 26.74 -2.24
C VAL A 454 3.96 27.38 -2.63
N THR A 455 3.99 28.61 -3.12
CA THR A 455 5.22 29.27 -3.62
C THR A 455 5.98 30.04 -2.55
N ALA A 456 5.31 30.63 -1.55
CA ALA A 456 5.93 31.45 -0.52
C ALA A 456 6.18 30.71 0.82
N GLY A 457 5.65 29.50 0.98
CA GLY A 457 5.89 28.64 2.15
C GLY A 457 5.22 29.11 3.46
N GLN A 458 4.49 30.22 3.45
CA GLN A 458 3.70 30.70 4.59
C GLN A 458 2.20 30.69 4.25
N PRO A 459 1.31 30.39 5.21
CA PRO A 459 -0.13 30.50 5.00
C PRO A 459 -0.54 31.97 4.81
N VAL A 460 -1.43 32.20 3.85
CA VAL A 460 -2.07 33.50 3.60
C VAL A 460 -2.81 33.93 4.86
N ARG A 461 -2.64 35.19 5.29
CA ARG A 461 -3.21 35.69 6.54
C ARG A 461 -4.72 35.89 6.40
N ALA A 462 -5.48 35.70 7.47
CA ALA A 462 -6.94 35.85 7.46
C ALA A 462 -7.45 37.17 6.81
N PRO A 463 -6.82 38.36 7.01
CA PRO A 463 -7.23 39.59 6.33
C PRO A 463 -7.02 39.58 4.81
N GLU A 464 -6.05 38.82 4.30
CA GLU A 464 -5.76 38.67 2.86
C GLU A 464 -6.82 37.78 2.17
N LEU A 465 -7.40 36.83 2.92
CA LEU A 465 -8.51 35.97 2.50
C LEU A 465 -9.88 36.66 2.62
N LEU A 466 -10.09 37.48 3.65
CA LEU A 466 -11.41 38.00 4.04
C LEU A 466 -11.71 39.45 3.62
N SER A 467 -10.75 40.16 3.03
CA SER A 467 -10.99 41.51 2.49
C SER A 467 -11.82 41.43 1.20
N VAL A 468 -13.14 41.53 1.31
CA VAL A 468 -14.04 41.91 0.21
C VAL A 468 -14.21 43.43 0.22
#